data_AF-G5QGT9-F1
#
_entry.id   AF-G5QGT9-F1
#
_cell.length_a   1.000
_cell.length_b   1.000
_cell.length_c   1.000
_cell.angle_alpha   90.00
_cell.angle_beta   90.00
_cell.angle_gamma   90.00
#
_symmetry.space_group_name_H-M   'P 1'
#
loop_
_entity.id
_entity.type
_entity.pdbx_description
1 polymer ?
#
loop_
_entity_poly.entity_id
_entity_poly.type
_entity_poly.pdbx_seq_one_letter_code
_entity_poly.pdbx_strand_id
1 'polypeptide(L)'
;MHGRDQKGAVASLTSVAKLPFAYAKDGISYTFSIVPNALGKDDEVRKTNLAGLMDGYFHHEASIEGGQHLNVNVMNREMLLDAMEHPEKYPQLTIRVSGYAVRFNSLTKEQQQDVITRTFTQTM
;
A
#
# COMPACT_ATOMS: atom_id res chain seq x y z
N MET A 1 -2.71 -10.84 6.79
CA MET A 1 -2.31 -12.11 6.14
C MET A 1 -2.12 -11.86 4.66
N HIS A 2 -1.00 -12.32 4.11
CA HIS A 2 -0.61 -12.12 2.72
C HIS A 2 -1.67 -12.68 1.74
N GLY A 3 -2.08 -11.87 0.76
CA GLY A 3 -2.91 -12.30 -0.38
C GLY A 3 -4.39 -12.59 -0.07
N ARG A 4 -4.90 -12.20 1.10
CA ARG A 4 -6.29 -12.51 1.51
C ARG A 4 -7.31 -11.42 1.15
N ASP A 5 -6.86 -10.19 1.00
CA ASP A 5 -7.62 -9.06 0.49
C ASP A 5 -7.70 -9.10 -1.03
N GLN A 6 -8.70 -9.82 -1.55
CA GLN A 6 -8.86 -10.13 -2.98
C GLN A 6 -10.01 -9.36 -3.65
N LYS A 7 -10.65 -8.43 -2.94
CA LYS A 7 -11.85 -7.69 -3.40
C LYS A 7 -11.57 -6.25 -3.82
N GLY A 8 -10.31 -5.91 -4.10
CA GLY A 8 -9.91 -4.58 -4.57
C GLY A 8 -9.61 -3.58 -3.45
N ALA A 9 -9.13 -2.41 -3.85
CA ALA A 9 -8.66 -1.32 -3.00
C ALA A 9 -9.75 -0.81 -2.04
N VAL A 10 -10.94 -0.50 -2.56
CA VAL A 10 -12.06 0.04 -1.78
C VAL A 10 -12.46 -0.94 -0.68
N ALA A 11 -12.52 -2.24 -0.99
CA ALA A 11 -12.90 -3.26 -0.01
C ALA A 11 -11.87 -3.43 1.12
N SER A 12 -10.58 -3.44 0.79
CA SER A 12 -9.52 -3.56 1.80
C SER A 12 -9.39 -2.29 2.64
N LEU A 13 -9.41 -1.10 2.01
CA LEU A 13 -9.42 0.21 2.68
C LEU A 13 -10.60 0.34 3.64
N THR A 14 -11.81 -0.02 3.19
CA THR A 14 -13.01 -0.03 4.04
C THR A 14 -12.87 -0.98 5.22
N SER A 15 -12.25 -2.15 5.02
CA SER A 15 -12.08 -3.12 6.11
C SER A 15 -11.15 -2.60 7.19
N VAL A 16 -10.06 -1.93 6.81
CA VAL A 16 -9.09 -1.33 7.74
C VAL A 16 -9.67 -0.08 8.41
N ALA A 17 -10.41 0.76 7.69
CA ALA A 17 -11.04 1.97 8.23
C ALA A 17 -12.09 1.68 9.33
N LYS A 18 -12.55 0.43 9.44
CA LYS A 18 -13.44 -0.01 10.54
C LYS A 18 -12.71 -0.29 11.86
N LEU A 19 -11.37 -0.39 11.84
CA LEU A 19 -10.61 -0.60 13.07
C LEU A 19 -10.69 0.67 13.93
N PRO A 20 -11.19 0.58 15.17
CA PRO A 20 -11.58 1.77 15.90
C PRO A 20 -10.36 2.47 16.53
N PHE A 21 -9.98 3.61 15.99
CA PHE A 21 -8.92 4.45 16.54
C PHE A 21 -9.26 4.94 17.96
N ALA A 22 -10.55 5.03 18.31
CA ALA A 22 -11.03 5.20 19.69
C ALA A 22 -10.34 4.27 20.71
N TYR A 23 -10.01 3.04 20.31
CA TYR A 23 -9.40 2.01 21.16
C TYR A 23 -7.94 1.69 20.78
N ALA A 24 -7.37 2.37 19.79
CA ALA A 24 -6.02 2.15 19.30
C ALA A 24 -5.29 3.49 19.08
N LYS A 25 -5.26 4.32 20.12
CA LYS A 25 -4.70 5.69 20.07
C LYS A 25 -3.20 5.76 19.77
N ASP A 26 -2.50 4.63 19.90
CA ASP A 26 -1.10 4.49 19.48
C ASP A 26 -0.93 4.31 17.95
N GLY A 27 -2.03 4.13 17.21
CA GLY A 27 -2.08 4.15 15.75
C GLY A 27 -2.50 2.82 15.12
N ILE A 28 -2.95 2.91 13.87
CA ILE A 28 -3.40 1.76 13.07
C ILE A 28 -2.67 1.81 11.73
N SER A 29 -1.55 1.10 11.65
CA SER A 29 -0.72 1.07 10.43
C SER A 29 -1.32 0.16 9.37
N TYR A 30 -1.47 0.68 8.15
CA TYR A 30 -1.83 -0.07 6.96
C TYR A 30 -0.86 0.21 5.82
N THR A 31 -0.34 -0.85 5.21
CA THR A 31 0.53 -0.79 4.03
C THR A 31 -0.21 -1.28 2.80
N PHE A 32 -0.56 -0.33 1.94
CA PHE A 32 -1.30 -0.52 0.72
C PHE A 32 -0.37 -0.45 -0.48
N SER A 33 -0.32 -1.53 -1.24
CA SER A 33 0.39 -1.61 -2.52
C SER A 33 -0.62 -1.82 -3.64
N ILE A 34 -0.53 -1.01 -4.69
CA ILE A 34 -1.41 -1.07 -5.87
C ILE A 34 -0.58 -1.02 -7.15
N VAL A 35 -0.98 -1.78 -8.17
CA VAL A 35 -0.32 -1.75 -9.47
C VAL A 35 -0.70 -0.47 -10.24
N PRO A 36 0.21 0.15 -11.02
CA PRO A 36 -0.06 1.43 -11.68
C PRO A 36 -1.31 1.43 -12.58
N ASN A 37 -1.54 0.32 -13.29
CA ASN A 37 -2.69 0.19 -14.21
C ASN A 37 -4.03 0.01 -13.48
N ALA A 38 -4.02 -0.44 -12.22
CA ALA A 38 -5.22 -0.49 -11.40
C ALA A 38 -5.66 0.91 -10.96
N LEU A 39 -4.70 1.84 -10.79
CA LEU A 39 -4.99 3.24 -10.49
C LEU A 39 -5.48 4.04 -11.70
N GLY A 40 -4.99 3.73 -12.91
CA GLY A 40 -5.37 4.47 -14.10
C GLY A 40 -4.49 4.17 -15.32
N LYS A 41 -5.01 4.55 -16.50
CA LYS A 41 -4.33 4.35 -17.79
C LYS A 41 -3.18 5.34 -18.00
N ASP A 42 -3.29 6.53 -17.43
CA ASP A 42 -2.33 7.62 -17.53
C ASP A 42 -2.13 8.30 -16.16
N ASP A 43 -1.13 9.17 -16.07
CA ASP A 43 -0.72 9.78 -14.80
C ASP A 43 -1.74 10.75 -14.23
N GLU A 44 -2.49 11.47 -15.06
CA GLU A 44 -3.55 12.35 -14.56
C GLU A 44 -4.67 11.54 -13.90
N VAL A 45 -5.14 10.49 -14.58
CA VAL A 45 -6.14 9.58 -14.03
C VAL A 45 -5.64 8.89 -12.76
N ARG A 46 -4.38 8.44 -12.72
CA ARG A 46 -3.78 7.80 -11.54
C ARG A 46 -3.76 8.75 -10.34
N LYS A 47 -3.35 10.00 -10.52
CA LYS A 47 -3.33 11.02 -9.46
C LYS A 47 -4.73 11.29 -8.93
N THR A 48 -5.69 11.54 -9.81
CA THR A 48 -7.09 11.81 -9.42
C THR A 48 -7.69 10.63 -8.67
N ASN A 49 -7.50 9.41 -9.17
CA ASN A 49 -8.06 8.22 -8.53
C ASN A 49 -7.39 7.90 -7.19
N LEU A 50 -6.07 8.09 -7.08
CA LEU A 50 -5.38 7.89 -5.80
C LEU A 50 -5.83 8.91 -4.76
N ALA A 51 -5.98 10.19 -5.15
CA ALA A 51 -6.56 11.21 -4.28
C ALA A 51 -7.97 10.82 -3.83
N GLY A 52 -8.84 10.40 -4.74
CA GLY A 52 -10.20 9.95 -4.42
C GLY A 52 -10.26 8.73 -3.50
N LEU A 53 -9.34 7.76 -3.67
CA LEU A 53 -9.21 6.62 -2.75
C LEU A 53 -8.84 7.08 -1.34
N MET A 54 -7.92 8.04 -1.23
CA MET A 54 -7.51 8.61 0.06
C MET A 54 -8.62 9.44 0.68
N ASP A 55 -9.31 10.29 -0.10
CA ASP A 55 -10.45 11.08 0.36
C ASP A 55 -11.54 10.17 0.93
N GLY A 56 -11.85 9.06 0.26
CA GLY A 56 -12.79 8.06 0.76
C GLY A 56 -12.30 7.29 1.99
N TYR A 57 -11.01 6.91 2.04
CA TYR A 57 -10.44 6.18 3.16
C TYR A 57 -10.36 7.04 4.44
N PHE A 58 -9.95 8.30 4.31
CA PHE A 58 -9.83 9.26 5.42
C PHE A 58 -11.10 10.06 5.67
N HIS A 59 -12.19 9.77 4.95
CA HIS A 59 -13.47 10.43 5.15
C HIS A 59 -13.92 10.26 6.61
N HIS A 60 -14.18 11.40 7.26
CA HIS A 60 -14.52 11.48 8.66
C HIS A 60 -15.80 12.30 8.85
N GLU A 61 -16.74 11.73 9.60
CA GLU A 61 -17.99 12.37 10.00
C GLU A 61 -18.38 11.91 11.42
N ALA A 62 -19.41 12.51 12.01
CA ALA A 62 -19.82 12.18 13.40
C ALA A 62 -20.11 10.69 13.64
N SER A 63 -20.54 9.96 12.60
CA SER A 63 -20.83 8.51 12.65
C SER A 63 -19.76 7.64 11.97
N ILE A 64 -18.73 8.24 11.37
CA ILE A 64 -17.69 7.55 10.59
C ILE A 64 -16.33 8.05 11.07
N GLU A 65 -15.59 7.19 11.78
CA GLU A 65 -14.27 7.56 12.30
C GLU A 65 -13.25 7.80 11.16
N GLY A 66 -13.28 6.96 10.12
CA GLY A 66 -12.34 6.99 9.01
C GLY A 66 -11.06 6.18 9.29
N GLY A 67 -10.26 5.97 8.25
CA GLY A 67 -8.93 5.36 8.38
C GLY A 67 -7.94 6.30 9.07
N GLN A 68 -6.94 5.74 9.76
CA GLN A 68 -5.99 6.55 10.54
C GLN A 68 -4.65 6.78 9.81
N HIS A 69 -4.11 5.76 9.15
CA HIS A 69 -2.82 5.85 8.47
C HIS A 69 -2.81 4.99 7.21
N LEU A 70 -2.19 5.50 6.14
CA LEU A 70 -2.01 4.78 4.90
C LEU A 70 -0.57 4.94 4.37
N ASN A 71 0.16 3.83 4.29
CA ASN A 71 1.35 3.74 3.43
C ASN A 71 0.89 3.43 2.01
N VAL A 72 1.38 4.20 1.04
CA VAL A 72 1.06 4.00 -0.37
C VAL A 72 2.31 3.58 -1.14
N ASN A 73 2.19 2.45 -1.84
CA ASN A 73 3.15 1.96 -2.80
C ASN A 73 2.46 1.82 -4.16
N VAL A 74 3.00 2.45 -5.20
CA VAL A 74 2.50 2.32 -6.58
C VAL A 74 3.57 1.62 -7.41
N MET A 75 3.47 0.30 -7.53
CA MET A 75 4.51 -0.52 -8.15
C MET A 75 4.03 -1.90 -8.57
N ASN A 76 4.78 -2.53 -9.48
CA ASN A 76 4.57 -3.90 -9.93
C ASN A 76 5.48 -4.86 -9.15
N ARG A 77 4.99 -6.06 -8.85
CA ARG A 77 5.77 -7.10 -8.15
C ARG A 77 7.02 -7.48 -8.96
N GLU A 78 6.90 -7.51 -10.27
CA GLU A 78 7.95 -7.86 -11.23
C GLU A 78 9.15 -6.91 -11.10
N MET A 79 8.92 -5.62 -10.77
CA MET A 79 10.00 -4.66 -10.52
C MET A 79 10.79 -5.03 -9.25
N LEU A 80 10.12 -5.51 -8.20
CA LEU A 80 10.82 -5.95 -6.99
C LEU A 80 11.58 -7.25 -7.21
N LEU A 81 11.05 -8.17 -8.02
CA LEU A 81 11.78 -9.39 -8.41
C LEU A 81 13.06 -9.04 -9.18
N ASP A 82 12.98 -8.12 -10.15
CA ASP A 82 14.16 -7.60 -10.86
C ASP A 82 15.14 -6.93 -9.89
N ALA A 83 14.65 -6.17 -8.91
CA ALA A 83 15.51 -5.52 -7.91
C ALA A 83 16.15 -6.49 -6.91
N MET A 84 15.58 -7.68 -6.68
CA MET A 84 16.22 -8.73 -5.87
C MET A 84 17.42 -9.36 -6.59
N GLU A 85 17.32 -9.53 -7.91
CA GLU A 85 18.39 -10.10 -8.74
C GLU A 85 19.44 -9.06 -9.14
N HIS A 86 19.03 -7.81 -9.36
CA HIS A 86 19.85 -6.71 -9.88
C HIS A 86 19.79 -5.45 -8.99
N PRO A 87 20.23 -5.52 -7.71
CA PRO A 87 20.12 -4.40 -6.77
C PRO A 87 20.83 -3.12 -7.26
N GLU A 88 21.93 -3.25 -8.01
CA GLU A 88 22.71 -2.14 -8.58
C GLU A 88 21.91 -1.26 -9.55
N LYS A 89 20.87 -1.80 -10.18
CA LYS A 89 19.96 -1.03 -11.06
C LYS A 89 18.99 -0.14 -10.27
N TYR A 90 18.82 -0.42 -8.98
CA TYR A 90 17.82 0.20 -8.10
C TYR A 90 18.43 0.80 -6.82
N PRO A 91 19.51 1.61 -6.89
CA PRO A 91 20.27 2.02 -5.71
C PRO A 91 19.45 2.88 -4.72
N GLN A 92 18.39 3.54 -5.21
CA GLN A 92 17.52 4.41 -4.42
C GLN A 92 16.07 3.91 -4.34
N LEU A 93 15.78 2.68 -4.82
CA LEU A 93 14.42 2.14 -4.78
C LEU A 93 13.94 2.08 -3.34
N THR A 94 12.91 2.89 -3.07
CA THR A 94 12.37 3.10 -1.73
C THR A 94 10.94 2.58 -1.69
N ILE A 95 10.63 1.77 -0.68
CA ILE A 95 9.31 1.18 -0.50
C ILE A 95 8.78 1.45 0.91
N ARG A 96 7.46 1.55 1.06
CA ARG A 96 6.78 1.61 2.36
C ARG A 96 6.52 0.18 2.85
N VAL A 97 6.84 -0.11 4.12
CA VAL A 97 6.72 -1.50 4.65
C VAL A 97 5.74 -1.62 5.83
N SER A 98 5.92 -0.87 6.92
CA SER A 98 5.13 -1.08 8.15
C SER A 98 4.82 0.20 8.95
N GLY A 99 4.89 1.36 8.29
CA GLY A 99 4.72 2.69 8.92
C GLY A 99 5.85 3.66 8.54
N TYR A 100 6.90 3.12 7.92
CA TYR A 100 8.08 3.84 7.48
C TYR A 100 8.54 3.33 6.11
N ALA A 101 9.52 4.02 5.52
CA ALA A 101 10.13 3.65 4.27
C ALA A 101 11.53 3.05 4.48
N VAL A 102 11.92 2.16 3.57
CA VAL A 102 13.26 1.56 3.51
C VAL A 102 13.76 1.57 2.08
N ARG A 103 15.09 1.56 1.90
CA ARG A 103 15.64 1.18 0.60
C ARG A 103 15.46 -0.32 0.43
N PHE A 104 14.97 -0.77 -0.71
CA PHE A 104 14.70 -2.20 -0.92
C PHE A 104 15.97 -3.06 -0.79
N ASN A 105 17.11 -2.52 -1.20
CA ASN A 105 18.42 -3.17 -1.11
C ASN A 105 19.00 -3.21 0.31
N SER A 106 18.42 -2.48 1.29
CA SER A 106 18.86 -2.56 2.68
C SER A 106 18.19 -3.70 3.45
N LEU A 107 17.24 -4.41 2.82
CA LEU A 107 16.55 -5.55 3.41
C LEU A 107 17.35 -6.85 3.20
N THR A 108 17.24 -7.78 4.15
CA THR A 108 17.73 -9.15 3.94
C THR A 108 16.84 -9.89 2.93
N LYS A 109 17.34 -10.98 2.33
CA LYS A 109 16.52 -11.79 1.39
C LYS A 109 15.22 -12.30 2.00
N GLU A 110 15.23 -12.68 3.28
CA GLU A 110 14.03 -13.10 4.01
C GLU A 110 13.01 -11.94 4.14
N GLN A 111 13.49 -10.73 4.47
CA GLN A 111 12.64 -9.54 4.55
C GLN A 111 12.11 -9.12 3.18
N GLN A 112 12.92 -9.22 2.13
CA GLN A 112 12.47 -9.00 0.75
C GLN A 112 11.39 -10.02 0.36
N GLN A 113 11.57 -11.30 0.73
CA GLN A 113 10.58 -12.34 0.49
C GLN A 113 9.24 -12.02 1.16
N ASP A 114 9.25 -11.58 2.42
CA ASP A 114 8.04 -11.10 3.11
C ASP A 114 7.36 -9.98 2.31
N VAL A 115 8.11 -8.95 1.93
CA VAL A 115 7.58 -7.83 1.13
C VAL A 115 6.94 -8.29 -0.17
N ILE A 116 7.65 -9.09 -0.98
CA ILE A 116 7.13 -9.47 -2.29
C ILE A 116 5.92 -10.39 -2.17
N THR A 117 5.77 -11.18 -1.11
CA THR A 117 4.59 -12.06 -0.96
C THR A 117 3.31 -11.34 -0.54
N ARG A 118 3.39 -10.06 -0.15
CA ARG A 118 2.22 -9.23 0.21
C ARG A 118 1.26 -9.03 -0.95
N THR A 119 0.07 -8.55 -0.61
CA THR A 119 -0.95 -8.22 -1.60
C THR A 119 -0.50 -7.03 -2.44
N PHE A 120 -0.54 -7.21 -3.76
CA PHE A 120 -0.44 -6.12 -4.74
C PHE A 120 -1.82 -5.99 -5.35
N THR A 121 -2.52 -4.92 -4.98
CA THR A 121 -3.91 -4.72 -5.35
C THR A 121 -4.02 -4.53 -6.87
N GLN A 122 -4.87 -5.34 -7.51
CA GLN A 122 -5.01 -5.41 -8.97
C GLN A 122 -6.20 -4.61 -9.52
N THR A 123 -7.14 -4.22 -8.65
CA THR A 123 -8.35 -3.47 -9.01
C THR A 123 -8.67 -2.45 -7.93
N MET A 124 -9.49 -1.45 -8.28
CA MET A 124 -10.17 -0.62 -7.29
C MET A 124 -11.03 -1.45 -6.36
#